data_AF-A0AAJ4RB05-F1
#
_entry.id   AF-A0AAJ4RB05-F1
#
_cell.length_a   1.000
_cell.length_b   1.000
_cell.length_c   1.000
_cell.angle_alpha   90.00
_cell.angle_beta   90.00
_cell.angle_gamma   90.00
#
_symmetry.space_group_name_H-M   'P 1'
#
loop_
_entity.id
_entity.type
_entity.pdbx_description
1 polymer ?
#
loop_
_entity_poly.entity_id
_entity_poly.type
_entity_poly.pdbx_seq_one_letter_code
_entity_poly.pdbx_strand_id
1 'polypeptide(L)'
;MTNTGKGVFREGRPGDGEFDESVVAAVAFNEDRTDDRTAWLRYVTVRQDRRGEGLGARLCERVSGDLLDSYDRVRIAVNNPFAYEALYKAGFGFTGETTGIAELVLQRPHDADTQAYRAGLDRYRGRDLSDAERSFLDGRSEPPGER
;
A
#
# COMPACT_ATOMS: atom_id res chain seq x y z
N MET A 1 15.65 -14.43 -14.95
CA MET A 1 14.17 -14.37 -14.86
C MET A 1 13.83 -12.99 -14.36
N THR A 2 12.89 -12.28 -14.99
CA THR A 2 12.55 -10.93 -14.55
C THR A 2 11.67 -11.08 -13.31
N ASN A 3 12.24 -10.84 -12.11
CA ASN A 3 11.56 -10.90 -10.82
C ASN A 3 10.59 -9.72 -10.63
N THR A 4 9.82 -9.37 -11.67
CA THR A 4 8.87 -8.26 -11.71
C THR A 4 7.54 -8.78 -12.22
N GLY A 5 6.44 -8.38 -11.58
CA GLY A 5 5.09 -8.70 -12.02
C GLY A 5 4.13 -7.54 -11.81
N LYS A 6 2.85 -7.78 -12.13
CA LYS A 6 1.78 -6.80 -11.99
C LYS A 6 0.48 -7.46 -11.56
N GLY A 7 -0.25 -6.79 -10.66
CA GLY A 7 -1.63 -7.10 -10.33
C GLY A 7 -2.54 -6.01 -10.90
N VAL A 8 -3.71 -6.40 -11.40
CA VAL A 8 -4.73 -5.46 -11.90
C VAL A 8 -6.10 -5.83 -11.37
N PHE A 9 -6.88 -4.82 -11.01
CA PHE A 9 -8.33 -4.97 -10.86
C PHE A 9 -9.05 -4.52 -12.11
N ARG A 10 -10.02 -5.33 -12.49
CA ARG A 10 -10.84 -5.16 -13.67
C ARG A 10 -12.31 -5.08 -13.29
N GLU A 11 -13.03 -4.17 -13.92
CA GLU A 11 -14.48 -4.13 -13.92
C GLU A 11 -15.00 -4.11 -15.35
N GLY A 12 -15.99 -4.95 -15.63
CA GLY A 12 -16.50 -5.14 -16.97
C GLY A 12 -15.62 -6.06 -17.82
N ARG A 13 -15.93 -6.11 -19.12
CA ARG A 13 -15.17 -6.92 -20.09
C ARG A 13 -14.03 -6.07 -20.67
N PRO A 14 -12.86 -6.67 -20.93
CA PRO A 14 -11.81 -6.01 -21.70
C PRO A 14 -12.38 -5.49 -23.03
N GLY A 15 -12.11 -4.23 -23.33
CA GLY A 15 -12.40 -3.65 -24.64
C GLY A 15 -11.41 -4.13 -25.70
N ASP A 16 -11.75 -3.92 -26.95
CA ASP A 16 -10.89 -4.13 -28.13
C ASP A 16 -10.10 -2.87 -28.55
N GLY A 17 -10.24 -1.78 -27.79
CA GLY A 17 -9.50 -0.53 -27.98
C GLY A 17 -8.03 -0.60 -27.58
N GLU A 18 -7.27 0.45 -27.91
CA GLU A 18 -5.84 0.59 -27.59
C GLU A 18 -5.57 0.50 -26.07
N PHE A 19 -6.48 1.04 -25.25
CA PHE A 19 -6.43 0.95 -23.81
C PHE A 19 -7.56 0.08 -23.28
N ASP A 20 -7.20 -0.81 -22.37
CA ASP A 20 -8.16 -1.67 -21.69
C ASP A 20 -8.87 -0.89 -20.57
N GLU A 21 -10.00 -0.28 -20.93
CA GLU A 21 -10.81 0.53 -20.02
C GLU A 21 -11.38 -0.26 -18.84
N SER A 22 -11.35 -1.60 -18.88
CA SER A 22 -11.79 -2.41 -17.75
C SER A 22 -10.84 -2.30 -16.56
N VAL A 23 -9.56 -1.90 -16.77
CA VAL A 23 -8.59 -1.78 -15.69
C VAL A 23 -8.87 -0.53 -14.85
N VAL A 24 -9.26 -0.75 -13.59
CA VAL A 24 -9.63 0.32 -12.64
C VAL A 24 -8.57 0.56 -11.56
N ALA A 25 -7.68 -0.41 -11.32
CA ALA A 25 -6.51 -0.25 -10.47
C ALA A 25 -5.39 -1.18 -10.92
N ALA A 26 -4.14 -0.78 -10.66
CA ALA A 26 -2.96 -1.58 -10.96
C ALA A 26 -1.88 -1.41 -9.87
N VAL A 27 -1.07 -2.45 -9.70
CA VAL A 27 0.13 -2.44 -8.86
C VAL A 27 1.23 -3.21 -9.58
N ALA A 28 2.44 -2.67 -9.58
CA ALA A 28 3.63 -3.40 -9.99
C ALA A 28 4.27 -4.02 -8.74
N PHE A 29 5.02 -5.10 -8.90
CA PHE A 29 5.80 -5.65 -7.80
C PHE A 29 7.10 -6.27 -8.31
N ASN A 30 8.04 -6.46 -7.40
CA ASN A 30 9.29 -7.15 -7.69
C ASN A 30 9.98 -7.63 -6.42
N GLU A 31 10.93 -8.56 -6.57
CA GLU A 31 11.79 -9.02 -5.46
C GLU A 31 12.74 -7.91 -4.96
N ASP A 32 13.03 -7.92 -3.66
CA ASP A 32 14.08 -7.12 -3.05
C ASP A 32 15.46 -7.53 -3.62
N ARG A 33 16.36 -6.57 -3.79
CA ARG A 33 17.67 -6.84 -4.41
C ARG A 33 18.68 -7.47 -3.46
N THR A 34 18.38 -7.46 -2.17
CA THR A 34 19.27 -7.85 -1.07
C THR A 34 18.70 -8.96 -0.20
N ASP A 35 17.41 -9.28 -0.35
CA ASP A 35 16.72 -10.36 0.37
C ASP A 35 15.68 -11.02 -0.55
N ASP A 36 16.05 -12.16 -1.14
CA ASP A 36 15.20 -12.91 -2.08
C ASP A 36 13.90 -13.44 -1.46
N ARG A 37 13.77 -13.39 -0.12
CA ARG A 37 12.56 -13.73 0.62
C ARG A 37 11.60 -12.56 0.79
N THR A 38 11.92 -11.39 0.25
CA THR A 38 11.11 -10.17 0.36
C THR A 38 10.65 -9.70 -1.01
N ALA A 39 9.33 -9.50 -1.17
CA ALA A 39 8.77 -8.81 -2.33
C ALA A 39 8.40 -7.36 -1.99
N TRP A 40 8.44 -6.49 -3.00
CA TRP A 40 8.02 -5.08 -2.90
C TRP A 40 6.85 -4.80 -3.83
N LEU A 41 5.77 -4.25 -3.28
CA LEU A 41 4.76 -3.57 -4.08
C LEU A 41 5.25 -2.18 -4.46
N ARG A 42 5.01 -1.79 -5.71
CA ARG A 42 5.43 -0.52 -6.32
C ARG A 42 4.32 0.03 -7.21
N TYR A 43 4.30 1.35 -7.34
CA TYR A 43 3.43 2.07 -8.30
C TYR A 43 1.96 1.64 -8.22
N VAL A 44 1.38 1.69 -7.02
CA VAL A 44 -0.07 1.49 -6.85
C VAL A 44 -0.80 2.67 -7.48
N THR A 45 -1.68 2.39 -8.44
CA THR A 45 -2.49 3.41 -9.10
C THR A 45 -3.95 2.98 -9.16
N VAL A 46 -4.84 3.94 -9.03
CA VAL A 46 -6.30 3.78 -9.15
C VAL A 46 -6.78 4.82 -10.15
N ARG A 47 -7.65 4.39 -11.07
CA ARG A 47 -8.28 5.24 -12.08
C ARG A 47 -8.95 6.44 -11.40
N GLN A 48 -8.82 7.62 -11.99
CA GLN A 48 -9.16 8.89 -11.34
C GLN A 48 -10.61 8.94 -10.84
N ASP A 49 -11.55 8.47 -11.66
CA ASP A 49 -12.98 8.38 -11.38
C ASP A 49 -13.36 7.32 -10.33
N ARG A 50 -12.40 6.48 -9.91
CA ARG A 50 -12.60 5.39 -8.95
C ARG A 50 -11.80 5.57 -7.65
N ARG A 51 -11.16 6.72 -7.49
CA ARG A 51 -10.40 7.04 -6.26
C ARG A 51 -11.36 7.20 -5.08
N GLY A 52 -10.92 6.74 -3.91
CA GLY A 52 -11.74 6.77 -2.68
C GLY A 52 -12.58 5.52 -2.43
N GLU A 53 -12.78 4.65 -3.43
CA GLU A 53 -13.54 3.39 -3.29
C GLU A 53 -12.76 2.26 -2.59
N GLY A 54 -11.49 2.50 -2.24
CA GLY A 54 -10.64 1.52 -1.56
C GLY A 54 -10.05 0.44 -2.48
N LEU A 55 -10.16 0.58 -3.80
CA LEU A 55 -9.63 -0.39 -4.78
C LEU A 55 -8.12 -0.65 -4.62
N GLY A 56 -7.33 0.40 -4.36
CA GLY A 56 -5.88 0.27 -4.16
C GLY A 56 -5.52 -0.63 -2.98
N ALA A 57 -6.17 -0.43 -1.83
CA ALA A 57 -5.94 -1.25 -0.63
C ALA A 57 -6.34 -2.71 -0.86
N ARG A 58 -7.52 -2.95 -1.45
CA ARG A 58 -8.00 -4.30 -1.79
C ARG A 58 -7.08 -5.00 -2.79
N LEU A 59 -6.51 -4.25 -3.74
CA LEU A 59 -5.56 -4.79 -4.71
C LEU A 59 -4.26 -5.20 -4.02
N CYS A 60 -3.72 -4.33 -3.16
CA CYS A 60 -2.53 -4.65 -2.37
C CYS A 60 -2.75 -5.87 -1.46
N GLU A 61 -3.90 -5.95 -0.80
CA GLU A 61 -4.27 -7.08 0.05
C GLU A 61 -4.25 -8.40 -0.73
N ARG A 62 -4.92 -8.43 -1.90
CA ARG A 62 -5.00 -9.62 -2.75
C ARG A 62 -3.64 -10.04 -3.29
N VAL A 63 -2.91 -9.11 -3.89
CA VAL A 63 -1.59 -9.37 -4.50
C VAL A 63 -0.58 -9.80 -3.43
N SER A 64 -0.63 -9.21 -2.24
CA SER A 64 0.25 -9.63 -1.14
C SER A 64 -0.07 -11.04 -0.66
N GLY A 65 -1.35 -11.41 -0.62
CA GLY A 65 -1.76 -12.78 -0.31
C GLY A 65 -1.11 -13.79 -1.26
N ASP A 66 -1.19 -13.53 -2.57
CA ASP A 66 -0.57 -14.40 -3.57
C ASP A 66 0.97 -14.40 -3.50
N LEU A 67 1.60 -13.24 -3.19
CA LEU A 67 3.05 -13.16 -3.05
C LEU A 67 3.56 -13.91 -1.80
N LEU A 68 2.80 -13.95 -0.71
CA LEU A 68 3.20 -14.64 0.51
C LEU A 68 3.28 -16.18 0.35
N ASP A 69 2.76 -16.73 -0.74
CA ASP A 69 2.97 -18.14 -1.10
C ASP A 69 4.41 -18.41 -1.60
N SER A 70 5.13 -17.37 -2.02
CA SER A 70 6.49 -17.47 -2.59
C SER A 70 7.55 -16.66 -1.83
N TYR A 71 7.13 -15.72 -0.97
CA TYR A 71 8.01 -14.83 -0.21
C TYR A 71 7.62 -14.85 1.27
N ASP A 72 8.60 -14.69 2.16
CA ASP A 72 8.35 -14.61 3.61
C ASP A 72 7.60 -13.32 3.99
N ARG A 73 7.78 -12.25 3.20
CA ARG A 73 7.17 -10.95 3.47
C ARG A 73 7.01 -10.08 2.23
N VAL A 74 6.04 -9.19 2.30
CA VAL A 74 5.76 -8.17 1.28
C VAL A 74 5.90 -6.79 1.90
N ARG A 75 6.64 -5.91 1.24
CA ARG A 75 6.89 -4.52 1.67
C ARG A 75 6.34 -3.51 0.69
N ILE A 76 6.07 -2.32 1.20
CA ILE A 76 5.61 -1.17 0.42
C ILE A 76 5.98 0.12 1.13
N ALA A 77 6.46 1.10 0.39
CA ALA A 77 6.75 2.44 0.90
C ALA A 77 5.59 3.38 0.58
N VAL A 78 5.12 4.14 1.57
CA VAL A 78 4.00 5.09 1.41
C VAL A 78 4.39 6.49 1.88
N ASN A 79 3.99 7.50 1.12
CA ASN A 79 4.43 8.88 1.34
C ASN A 79 3.36 9.80 1.98
N ASN A 80 2.13 9.32 2.15
CA ASN A 80 1.02 10.11 2.66
C ASN A 80 0.18 9.32 3.69
N PRO A 81 -0.48 10.00 4.64
CA PRO A 81 -1.20 9.35 5.73
C PRO A 81 -2.44 8.57 5.28
N PHE A 82 -3.07 8.93 4.15
CA PHE A 82 -4.22 8.20 3.62
C PHE A 82 -3.83 6.80 3.14
N ALA A 83 -2.71 6.71 2.40
CA ALA A 83 -2.16 5.44 1.95
C ALA A 83 -1.70 4.59 3.13
N TYR A 84 -1.06 5.21 4.13
CA TYR A 84 -0.66 4.55 5.37
C TYR A 84 -1.84 3.84 6.06
N GLU A 85 -2.92 4.57 6.35
CA GLU A 85 -4.15 3.99 6.91
C GLU A 85 -4.75 2.90 6.01
N ALA A 86 -4.81 3.16 4.70
CA ALA A 86 -5.42 2.23 3.76
C ALA A 86 -4.68 0.89 3.70
N LEU A 87 -3.36 0.89 3.90
CA LEU A 87 -2.57 -0.34 3.94
C LEU A 87 -2.58 -1.03 5.29
N TYR A 88 -2.77 -0.31 6.40
CA TYR A 88 -3.14 -0.94 7.67
C TYR A 88 -4.44 -1.75 7.55
N LYS A 89 -5.45 -1.21 6.86
CA LYS A 89 -6.69 -1.97 6.54
C LYS A 89 -6.44 -3.20 5.67
N ALA A 90 -5.34 -3.23 4.92
CA ALA A 90 -4.93 -4.34 4.06
C ALA A 90 -3.96 -5.32 4.76
N GLY A 91 -3.79 -5.21 6.08
CA GLY A 91 -2.95 -6.09 6.90
C GLY A 91 -1.46 -5.74 6.92
N PHE A 92 -1.08 -4.54 6.49
CA PHE A 92 0.30 -4.06 6.58
C PHE A 92 0.55 -3.28 7.88
N GLY A 93 1.73 -3.43 8.47
CA GLY A 93 2.18 -2.67 9.64
C GLY A 93 3.44 -1.87 9.37
N PHE A 94 3.61 -0.77 10.10
CA PHE A 94 4.80 0.08 10.02
C PHE A 94 6.00 -0.61 10.64
N THR A 95 7.11 -0.66 9.90
CA THR A 95 8.34 -1.34 10.36
C THR A 95 9.23 -0.45 11.23
N GLY A 96 8.92 0.84 11.35
CA GLY A 96 9.83 1.84 11.93
C GLY A 96 10.81 2.43 10.92
N GLU A 97 10.97 1.81 9.75
CA GLU A 97 11.93 2.20 8.72
C GLU A 97 11.36 3.23 7.74
N THR A 98 12.24 4.00 7.12
CA THR A 98 11.90 4.96 6.06
C THR A 98 12.79 4.80 4.85
N THR A 99 12.25 5.02 3.65
CA THR A 99 13.00 5.04 2.39
C THR A 99 12.93 6.40 1.72
N GLY A 100 13.92 6.71 0.88
CA GLY A 100 13.87 7.86 -0.04
C GLY A 100 13.46 9.19 0.62
N ILE A 101 12.47 9.87 0.03
CA ILE A 101 11.91 11.16 0.48
C ILE A 101 10.94 10.93 1.66
N ALA A 102 11.45 10.35 2.75
CA ALA A 102 10.68 10.06 3.97
C ALA A 102 9.44 9.19 3.74
N GLU A 103 9.48 8.24 2.81
CA GLU A 103 8.41 7.25 2.68
C GLU A 103 8.49 6.29 3.86
N LEU A 104 7.35 5.96 4.47
CA LEU A 104 7.29 5.00 5.56
C LEU A 104 7.17 3.59 4.98
N VAL A 105 8.02 2.67 5.45
CA VAL A 105 7.98 1.28 5.01
C VAL A 105 6.93 0.52 5.83
N LEU A 106 6.00 -0.09 5.13
CA LEU A 106 5.04 -1.02 5.69
C LEU A 106 5.35 -2.45 5.23
N GLN A 107 4.99 -3.43 6.05
CA GLN A 107 5.22 -4.84 5.79
C GLN A 107 4.00 -5.69 6.10
N ARG A 108 3.84 -6.80 5.37
CA ARG A 108 2.94 -7.90 5.70
C ARG A 108 3.71 -9.23 5.61
N PRO A 109 3.57 -10.16 6.57
CA PRO A 109 2.88 -9.99 7.85
C PRO A 109 3.56 -8.95 8.76
N HIS A 110 2.82 -8.48 9.76
CA HIS A 110 3.31 -7.57 10.79
C HIS A 110 2.81 -8.00 12.17
N ASP A 111 3.52 -7.58 13.21
CA ASP A 111 3.04 -7.69 14.59
C ASP A 111 2.04 -6.56 14.86
N ALA A 112 0.86 -6.91 15.35
CA ALA A 112 -0.20 -5.95 15.66
C ALA A 112 0.21 -5.04 16.83
N ASP A 113 0.97 -4.00 16.53
CA ASP A 113 1.47 -3.01 17.49
C ASP A 113 0.86 -1.62 17.23
N THR A 114 -0.06 -1.23 18.11
CA THR A 114 -0.66 0.10 18.12
C THR A 114 0.39 1.21 18.30
N GLN A 115 1.51 0.95 18.97
CA GLN A 115 2.57 1.94 19.12
C GLN A 115 3.30 2.19 17.80
N ALA A 116 3.64 1.14 17.05
CA ALA A 116 4.14 1.27 15.68
C ALA A 116 3.18 2.06 14.79
N TYR A 117 1.88 1.78 14.87
CA TYR A 117 0.86 2.54 14.15
C TYR A 117 0.92 4.05 14.47
N ARG A 118 0.89 4.40 15.76
CA ARG A 118 0.97 5.80 16.23
C ARG A 118 2.27 6.47 15.81
N ALA A 119 3.39 5.77 15.95
CA ALA A 119 4.71 6.27 15.59
C ALA A 119 4.77 6.68 14.11
N GLY A 120 4.17 5.90 13.21
CA GLY A 120 4.09 6.29 11.79
C GLY A 120 3.19 7.50 11.54
N LEU A 121 2.05 7.63 12.23
CA LEU A 121 1.22 8.84 12.14
C LEU A 121 1.97 10.10 12.61
N ASP A 122 2.77 9.98 13.68
CA ASP A 122 3.57 11.09 14.20
C ASP A 122 4.64 11.55 13.19
N ARG A 123 5.19 10.64 12.37
CA ARG A 123 6.08 11.01 11.27
C ARG A 123 5.38 11.84 10.19
N TYR A 124 4.07 11.70 9.99
CA TYR A 124 3.31 12.56 9.09
C TYR A 124 2.96 13.89 9.74
N ARG A 125 2.60 13.90 11.04
CA ARG A 125 2.30 15.13 11.80
C ARG A 125 3.47 16.13 11.80
N GLY A 126 4.71 15.64 11.71
CA GLY A 126 5.90 16.48 11.61
C GLY A 126 6.21 17.07 10.23
N ARG A 127 5.33 16.93 9.23
CA ARG A 127 5.55 17.39 7.83
C ARG A 127 4.74 18.64 7.52
N ASP A 128 5.04 19.25 6.36
CA ASP A 128 4.13 20.20 5.74
C ASP A 128 2.93 19.43 5.16
N LEU A 129 1.75 19.68 5.73
CA LEU A 129 0.53 18.92 5.48
C LEU A 129 -0.53 19.81 4.84
N SER A 130 -1.25 19.26 3.87
CA SER A 130 -2.50 19.84 3.39
C SER A 130 -3.57 19.87 4.49
N ASP A 131 -4.59 20.71 4.34
CA ASP A 131 -5.74 20.75 5.26
C ASP A 131 -6.43 19.40 5.39
N ALA A 132 -6.54 18.67 4.27
CA ALA A 132 -7.13 17.35 4.24
C ALA A 132 -6.30 16.35 5.07
N GLU A 133 -4.97 16.38 4.97
CA GLU A 133 -4.10 15.50 5.76
C GLU A 133 -4.10 15.85 7.25
N ARG A 134 -4.10 17.14 7.58
CA ARG A 134 -4.23 17.60 8.98
C ARG A 134 -5.53 17.11 9.60
N SER A 135 -6.65 17.36 8.92
CA SER A 135 -7.97 16.91 9.36
C SER A 135 -8.06 15.39 9.43
N PHE A 136 -7.42 14.68 8.50
CA PHE A 136 -7.37 13.23 8.51
C PHE A 136 -6.62 12.68 9.73
N LEU A 137 -5.50 13.30 10.12
CA LEU A 137 -4.67 12.86 11.23
C LEU A 137 -5.22 13.25 12.62
N ASP A 138 -6.13 14.21 12.66
CA ASP A 138 -6.71 14.71 13.92
C ASP A 138 -7.48 13.59 14.65
N GLY A 139 -7.23 13.45 15.95
CA GLY A 139 -7.84 12.41 16.79
C GLY A 139 -7.46 10.95 16.49
N ARG A 140 -6.75 10.63 15.40
CA ARG A 140 -6.36 9.25 15.07
C ARG A 140 -5.26 8.72 15.98
N SER A 141 -5.58 7.66 16.71
CA SER A 141 -4.64 7.00 17.64
C SER A 141 -4.74 5.47 17.64
N GLU A 142 -5.72 4.88 16.98
CA GLU A 142 -5.88 3.42 16.90
C GLU A 142 -5.78 2.94 15.46
N PRO A 143 -5.15 1.78 15.22
CA PRO A 143 -5.12 1.20 13.89
C PRO A 143 -6.55 0.87 13.46
N PRO A 144 -6.89 1.04 12.17
CA PRO A 144 -8.17 0.59 11.67
C PRO A 144 -8.28 -0.93 11.74
N GLY A 145 -9.50 -1.45 11.85
CA GLY A 145 -9.73 -2.89 11.68
C GLY A 145 -9.27 -3.36 10.29
N GLU A 146 -8.59 -4.50 10.26
CA GLU A 146 -8.26 -5.21 9.03
C GLU A 146 -9.55 -5.70 8.34
N ARG A 147 -9.50 -5.83 7.01
CA ARG A 147 -10.63 -6.25 6.18
C ARG A 147 -10.60 -7.73 5.83
#